data_AF-A0A8T3YXV7-F1
#
_entry.id   AF-A0A8T3YXV7-F1
#
_cell.length_a   1.000
_cell.length_b   1.000
_cell.length_c   1.000
_cell.angle_alpha   90.00
_cell.angle_beta   90.00
_cell.angle_gamma   90.00
#
_symmetry.space_group_name_H-M   'P 1'
#
loop_
_entity.id
_entity.type
_entity.pdbx_description
1 polymer ?
#
loop_
_entity_poly.entity_id
_entity_poly.type
_entity_poly.pdbx_seq_one_letter_code
_entity_poly.pdbx_strand_id
1 'polypeptide(L)'
;MEQETHKRAAEIHYEIAVKHHNLFISTISTEKKANMVVASQNYFYCIINFVEMIFAKTNEHSFNHENRHRKIAEKSDLFSTQFKGLFEEVDRNLRNKVAYKGENGDKYAVIKELAELSMKELRKNVETKDMNGKQLS
;
A
#
# COMPACT_ATOMS: atom_id res chain seq x y z
N MET A 1 13.42 -11.93 8.26
CA MET A 1 12.72 -11.29 9.40
C MET A 1 12.01 -10.03 8.93
N GLU A 2 12.71 -9.12 8.26
CA GLU A 2 12.15 -7.86 7.75
C GLU A 2 11.00 -8.02 6.74
N GLN A 3 11.09 -9.00 5.83
CA GLN A 3 10.01 -9.25 4.86
C GLN A 3 8.67 -9.57 5.56
N GLU A 4 8.66 -10.48 6.54
CA GLU A 4 7.42 -10.86 7.24
C GLU A 4 6.91 -9.70 8.11
N THR A 5 7.82 -8.91 8.69
CA THR A 5 7.46 -7.67 9.41
C THR A 5 6.71 -6.70 8.50
N HIS A 6 7.24 -6.41 7.30
CA HIS A 6 6.60 -5.51 6.35
C HIS A 6 5.29 -6.07 5.80
N LYS A 7 5.25 -7.37 5.50
CA LYS A 7 4.01 -8.04 5.10
C LYS A 7 2.93 -7.87 6.18
N ARG A 8 3.26 -8.17 7.44
CA ARG A 8 2.30 -8.06 8.55
C ARG A 8 1.88 -6.61 8.78
N ALA A 9 2.79 -5.66 8.68
CA ALA A 9 2.47 -4.24 8.78
C ALA A 9 1.53 -3.79 7.65
N ALA A 10 1.74 -4.26 6.41
CA ALA A 10 0.86 -3.95 5.28
C ALA A 10 -0.58 -4.46 5.53
N GLU A 11 -0.73 -5.67 6.06
CA GLU A 11 -2.03 -6.24 6.44
C GLU A 11 -2.72 -5.42 7.53
N ILE A 12 -2.03 -5.11 8.62
CA ILE A 12 -2.59 -4.34 9.75
C ILE A 12 -3.04 -2.96 9.29
N HIS A 13 -2.22 -2.25 8.52
CA HIS A 13 -2.60 -0.96 7.97
C HIS A 13 -3.82 -1.06 7.05
N TYR A 14 -3.89 -2.09 6.20
CA TYR A 14 -5.06 -2.30 5.36
C TYR A 14 -6.34 -2.55 6.17
N GLU A 15 -6.27 -3.39 7.22
CA GLU A 15 -7.40 -3.66 8.12
C GLU A 15 -7.92 -2.38 8.78
N ILE A 16 -7.02 -1.54 9.30
CA ILE A 16 -7.36 -0.24 9.90
C ILE A 16 -7.97 0.68 8.85
N ALA A 17 -7.41 0.72 7.64
CA ALA A 17 -7.92 1.55 6.56
C ALA A 17 -9.35 1.19 6.17
N VAL A 18 -9.65 -0.11 6.01
CA VAL A 18 -10.99 -0.62 5.70
C VAL A 18 -11.98 -0.29 6.82
N LYS A 19 -11.58 -0.48 8.09
CA LYS A 19 -12.43 -0.12 9.24
C LYS A 19 -12.83 1.35 9.19
N HIS A 20 -11.88 2.26 8.99
CA HIS A 20 -12.16 3.69 8.93
C HIS A 20 -12.86 4.12 7.64
N HIS A 21 -12.63 3.43 6.52
CA HIS A 21 -13.40 3.63 5.28
C HIS A 21 -14.88 3.33 5.51
N ASN A 22 -15.19 2.22 6.17
CA ASN A 22 -16.57 1.84 6.48
C ASN A 22 -17.24 2.84 7.42
N LEU A 23 -16.51 3.34 8.43
CA LEU A 23 -16.99 4.43 9.28
C LEU A 23 -17.21 5.70 8.48
N PHE A 24 -16.31 6.06 7.56
CA PHE A 24 -16.48 7.21 6.67
C PHE A 24 -17.77 7.11 5.81
N ILE A 25 -18.08 5.93 5.29
CA ILE A 25 -19.31 5.69 4.50
C ILE A 25 -20.56 5.87 5.35
N SER A 26 -20.55 5.36 6.59
CA SER A 26 -21.73 5.35 7.46
C SER A 26 -21.94 6.62 8.29
N THR A 27 -20.93 7.49 8.37
CA THR A 27 -20.97 8.69 9.24
C THR A 27 -21.50 9.93 8.50
N ILE A 28 -22.36 10.70 9.17
CA ILE A 28 -23.02 11.92 8.64
C ILE A 28 -22.61 13.16 9.46
N SER A 29 -21.31 13.50 9.55
CA SER A 29 -20.87 14.72 10.26
C SER A 29 -19.37 15.04 10.03
N THR A 30 -18.82 15.94 10.85
CA THR A 30 -17.40 16.29 10.99
C THR A 30 -16.46 15.08 11.15
N GLU A 31 -16.94 14.00 11.77
CA GLU A 31 -16.21 12.73 11.91
C GLU A 31 -15.92 12.04 10.58
N LYS A 32 -16.72 12.33 9.54
CA LYS A 32 -16.52 11.81 8.19
C LYS A 32 -15.15 12.18 7.64
N LYS A 33 -14.72 13.44 7.81
CA LYS A 33 -13.41 13.91 7.35
C LYS A 33 -12.28 13.22 8.12
N ALA A 34 -12.41 13.08 9.43
CA ALA A 34 -11.42 12.41 10.26
C ALA A 34 -11.24 10.94 9.85
N ASN A 35 -12.33 10.21 9.68
CA ASN A 35 -12.31 8.82 9.22
C ASN A 35 -11.68 8.68 7.82
N MET A 36 -11.97 9.60 6.90
CA MET A 36 -11.34 9.60 5.58
C MET A 36 -9.83 9.83 5.66
N VAL A 37 -9.36 10.77 6.50
CA VAL A 37 -7.92 11.01 6.72
C VAL A 37 -7.24 9.77 7.27
N VAL A 38 -7.80 9.17 8.33
CA VAL A 38 -7.23 7.96 8.95
C VAL A 38 -7.20 6.80 7.95
N ALA A 39 -8.27 6.60 7.18
CA ALA A 39 -8.31 5.58 6.14
C ALA A 39 -7.23 5.82 5.08
N SER A 40 -7.08 7.06 4.60
CA SER A 40 -6.10 7.44 3.58
C SER A 40 -4.66 7.19 4.01
N GLN A 41 -4.32 7.57 5.25
CA GLN A 41 -2.98 7.35 5.80
C GLN A 41 -2.67 5.86 5.89
N ASN A 42 -3.63 5.07 6.35
CA ASN A 42 -3.43 3.65 6.50
C ASN A 42 -3.38 2.91 5.15
N TYR A 43 -4.18 3.32 4.15
CA TYR A 43 -3.99 2.81 2.79
C TYR A 43 -2.61 3.16 2.24
N PHE A 44 -2.12 4.39 2.46
CA PHE A 44 -0.78 4.77 2.06
C PHE A 44 0.30 3.92 2.75
N TYR A 45 0.23 3.75 4.07
CA TYR A 45 1.20 2.92 4.80
C TYR A 45 1.12 1.43 4.45
N CYS A 46 -0.06 0.93 4.07
CA CYS A 46 -0.20 -0.40 3.48
C CYS A 46 0.64 -0.52 2.20
N ILE A 47 0.50 0.44 1.27
CA ILE A 47 1.25 0.47 0.00
C ILE A 47 2.76 0.55 0.26
N ILE A 48 3.20 1.42 1.17
CA ILE A 48 4.63 1.54 1.49
C ILE A 48 5.20 0.24 2.06
N ASN A 49 4.49 -0.41 2.99
CA ASN A 49 4.96 -1.67 3.55
C ASN A 49 4.93 -2.82 2.53
N PHE A 50 3.99 -2.82 1.59
CA PHE A 50 4.03 -3.75 0.46
C PHE A 50 5.31 -3.56 -0.39
N VAL A 51 5.67 -2.31 -0.69
CA VAL A 51 6.91 -1.99 -1.42
C VAL A 51 8.15 -2.43 -0.64
N GLU A 52 8.24 -2.10 0.66
CA GLU A 52 9.36 -2.52 1.50
C GLU A 52 9.46 -4.05 1.64
N MET A 53 8.32 -4.76 1.68
CA MET A 53 8.32 -6.22 1.65
C MET A 53 8.96 -6.76 0.37
N ILE A 54 8.68 -6.15 -0.79
CA ILE A 54 9.30 -6.54 -2.07
C ILE A 54 10.80 -6.23 -2.05
N PHE A 55 11.18 -5.03 -1.61
CA PHE A 55 12.59 -4.64 -1.52
C PHE A 55 13.41 -5.51 -0.56
N ALA A 56 12.82 -5.93 0.56
CA ALA A 56 13.43 -6.86 1.50
C ALA A 56 13.77 -8.21 0.86
N LYS A 57 13.06 -8.64 -0.20
CA LYS A 57 13.42 -9.87 -0.96
C LYS A 57 14.75 -9.71 -1.73
N THR A 58 15.14 -8.47 -2.00
CA THR A 58 16.35 -8.13 -2.77
C THR A 58 17.44 -7.51 -1.91
N ASN A 59 17.33 -7.55 -0.57
CA ASN A 59 18.19 -6.81 0.37
C ASN A 59 18.28 -5.30 0.08
N GLU A 60 17.15 -4.73 -0.32
CA GLU A 60 16.99 -3.30 -0.60
C GLU A 60 16.05 -2.67 0.44
N HIS A 61 16.25 -1.39 0.74
CA HIS A 61 15.33 -0.57 1.57
C HIS A 61 15.10 0.80 0.96
N SER A 62 13.92 1.39 1.13
CA SER A 62 13.73 2.80 0.80
C SER A 62 13.83 3.70 2.02
N PHE A 63 14.72 4.69 1.97
CA PHE A 63 14.96 5.61 3.09
C PHE A 63 14.11 6.89 3.00
N ASN A 64 13.64 7.24 1.79
CA ASN A 64 12.79 8.39 1.53
C ASN A 64 11.99 8.19 0.23
N HIS A 65 11.14 9.17 -0.11
CA HIS A 65 10.24 9.12 -1.27
C HIS A 65 10.98 9.05 -2.61
N GLU A 66 11.92 9.95 -2.83
CA GLU A 66 12.71 9.99 -4.08
C GLU A 66 13.47 8.68 -4.30
N ASN A 67 14.06 8.16 -3.23
CA ASN A 67 14.75 6.88 -3.23
C ASN A 67 13.79 5.72 -3.53
N ARG A 68 12.59 5.71 -2.93
CA ARG A 68 11.58 4.69 -3.19
C ARG A 68 11.13 4.68 -4.64
N HIS A 69 10.80 5.84 -5.19
CA HIS A 69 10.40 5.98 -6.59
C HIS A 69 11.51 5.50 -7.53
N ARG A 70 12.76 5.93 -7.29
CA ARG A 70 13.91 5.48 -8.08
C ARG A 70 14.07 3.96 -8.01
N LYS A 71 13.98 3.36 -6.82
CA LYS A 71 14.11 1.91 -6.65
C LYS A 71 12.97 1.12 -7.31
N ILE A 72 11.74 1.62 -7.29
CA ILE A 72 10.62 1.00 -8.02
C ILE A 72 10.90 1.02 -9.53
N ALA A 73 11.46 2.12 -10.05
CA ALA A 73 11.84 2.21 -11.47
C ALA A 73 13.01 1.27 -11.82
N GLU A 74 14.03 1.18 -10.97
CA GLU A 74 15.18 0.29 -11.15
C GLU A 74 14.80 -1.19 -11.06
N LYS A 75 13.78 -1.52 -10.27
CA LYS A 75 13.27 -2.88 -10.04
C LYS A 75 11.89 -3.08 -10.65
N SER A 76 11.65 -2.45 -11.80
CA SER A 76 10.31 -2.37 -12.40
C SER A 76 9.70 -3.72 -12.77
N ASP A 77 10.51 -4.75 -12.90
CA ASP A 77 10.14 -6.15 -13.14
C ASP A 77 9.50 -6.82 -11.92
N LEU A 78 9.77 -6.31 -10.70
CA LEU A 78 9.19 -6.83 -9.46
C LEU A 78 7.76 -6.35 -9.20
N PHE A 79 7.27 -5.39 -9.99
CA PHE A 79 5.97 -4.76 -9.83
C PHE A 79 5.14 -4.89 -11.09
N SER A 80 3.83 -5.11 -10.93
CA SER A 80 2.93 -5.12 -12.08
C SER A 80 2.89 -3.76 -12.76
N THR A 81 2.60 -3.74 -14.07
CA THR A 81 2.40 -2.49 -14.81
C THR A 81 1.29 -1.64 -14.21
N GLN A 82 0.20 -2.28 -13.74
CA GLN A 82 -0.91 -1.59 -13.08
C GLN A 82 -0.45 -0.92 -11.79
N PHE A 83 0.33 -1.62 -10.95
CA PHE A 83 0.87 -1.07 -9.71
C PHE A 83 1.73 0.15 -9.99
N LYS A 84 2.66 0.06 -10.95
CA LYS A 84 3.57 1.16 -11.29
C LYS A 84 2.82 2.42 -11.72
N GLY A 85 1.81 2.28 -12.59
CA GLY A 85 1.01 3.41 -13.07
C GLY A 85 0.24 4.11 -11.95
N LEU A 86 -0.39 3.35 -11.05
CA LEU A 86 -1.10 3.90 -9.89
C LEU A 86 -0.14 4.49 -8.85
N PHE A 87 1.01 3.86 -8.63
CA PHE A 87 1.99 4.30 -7.63
C PHE A 87 2.59 5.67 -7.97
N GLU A 88 2.91 5.91 -9.24
CA GLU A 88 3.43 7.21 -9.69
C GLU A 88 2.46 8.35 -9.35
N GLU A 89 1.16 8.16 -9.61
CA GLU A 89 0.12 9.13 -9.30
C GLU A 89 0.00 9.36 -7.78
N VAL A 90 -0.01 8.28 -7.00
CA VAL A 90 -0.17 8.38 -5.54
C VAL A 90 1.03 9.05 -4.85
N ASP A 91 2.26 8.65 -5.17
CA ASP A 91 3.47 9.12 -4.48
C ASP A 91 3.82 10.57 -4.87
N ARG A 92 3.64 10.97 -6.14
CA ARG A 92 3.96 12.33 -6.61
C ARG A 92 2.84 13.35 -6.32
N ASN A 93 1.59 12.98 -6.58
CA ASN A 93 0.51 13.99 -6.68
C ASN A 93 -0.43 14.01 -5.47
N LEU A 94 -0.65 12.85 -4.83
CA LEU A 94 -1.79 12.66 -3.93
C LEU A 94 -1.41 12.52 -2.46
N ARG A 95 -0.21 12.05 -2.14
CA ARG A 95 0.27 11.84 -0.76
C ARG A 95 0.01 13.04 0.16
N ASN A 96 0.53 14.21 -0.20
CA ASN A 96 0.42 15.43 0.64
C ASN A 96 -1.01 16.01 0.71
N LYS A 97 -1.88 15.64 -0.23
CA LYS A 97 -3.23 16.21 -0.36
C LYS A 97 -4.28 15.34 0.33
N VAL A 98 -4.17 14.02 0.20
CA VAL A 98 -5.19 13.10 0.70
C VAL A 98 -4.80 12.54 2.07
N ALA A 99 -3.59 11.99 2.20
CA ALA A 99 -3.16 11.37 3.46
C ALA A 99 -3.06 12.39 4.60
N TYR A 100 -2.72 13.65 4.31
CA TYR A 100 -2.53 14.66 5.36
C TYR A 100 -3.66 15.68 5.47
N LYS A 101 -4.44 15.94 4.41
CA LYS A 101 -5.48 16.98 4.43
C LYS A 101 -6.91 16.47 4.24
N GLY A 102 -7.08 15.20 3.86
CA GLY A 102 -8.40 14.63 3.58
C GLY A 102 -9.13 15.43 2.49
N GLU A 103 -8.40 15.85 1.45
CA GLU A 103 -8.96 16.62 0.35
C GLU A 103 -9.37 15.69 -0.79
N ASN A 104 -10.64 15.81 -1.21
CA ASN A 104 -11.21 15.28 -2.47
C ASN A 104 -11.37 13.74 -2.57
N GLY A 105 -12.60 13.29 -2.83
CA GLY A 105 -12.99 11.88 -2.89
C GLY A 105 -12.37 11.08 -4.04
N ASP A 106 -12.10 11.71 -5.19
CA ASP A 106 -11.51 11.01 -6.35
C ASP A 106 -10.07 10.57 -6.04
N LYS A 107 -9.32 11.45 -5.38
CA LYS A 107 -7.93 11.18 -4.99
C LYS A 107 -7.85 10.12 -3.89
N TYR A 108 -8.84 10.10 -3.01
CA TYR A 108 -9.01 9.03 -2.02
C TYR A 108 -9.24 7.67 -2.68
N ALA A 109 -10.08 7.62 -3.72
CA ALA A 109 -10.37 6.39 -4.45
C ALA A 109 -9.11 5.78 -5.07
N VAL A 110 -8.23 6.60 -5.66
CA VAL A 110 -6.97 6.13 -6.26
C VAL A 110 -6.03 5.50 -5.22
N ILE A 111 -5.91 6.12 -4.03
CA ILE A 111 -5.07 5.55 -2.94
C ILE A 111 -5.65 4.23 -2.44
N LYS A 112 -6.97 4.14 -2.30
CA LYS A 112 -7.66 2.90 -1.91
C LYS A 112 -7.46 1.80 -2.98
N GLU A 113 -7.63 2.12 -4.25
CA GLU A 113 -7.43 1.19 -5.37
C GLU A 113 -6.01 0.63 -5.37
N LEU A 114 -5.00 1.48 -5.21
CA LEU A 114 -3.61 1.04 -5.15
C LEU A 114 -3.35 0.12 -3.94
N ALA A 115 -3.91 0.42 -2.77
CA ALA A 115 -3.78 -0.44 -1.60
C ALA A 115 -4.49 -1.80 -1.79
N GLU A 116 -5.66 -1.81 -2.43
CA GLU A 116 -6.37 -3.05 -2.80
C GLU A 116 -5.55 -3.91 -3.76
N LEU A 117 -4.92 -3.27 -4.76
CA LEU A 117 -4.00 -3.94 -5.67
C LEU A 117 -2.78 -4.51 -4.94
N SER A 118 -2.16 -3.74 -4.04
CA SER A 118 -1.05 -4.21 -3.19
C SER A 118 -1.43 -5.46 -2.42
N MET A 119 -2.61 -5.48 -1.78
CA MET A 119 -3.06 -6.66 -1.03
C MET A 119 -3.38 -7.86 -1.93
N LYS A 120 -3.93 -7.62 -3.12
CA LYS A 120 -4.17 -8.68 -4.12
C LYS A 120 -2.85 -9.30 -4.58
N GLU A 121 -1.83 -8.50 -4.86
CA GLU A 121 -0.51 -8.97 -5.27
C GLU A 121 0.23 -9.65 -4.12
N LEU A 122 0.08 -9.16 -2.89
CA LEU A 122 0.63 -9.79 -1.69
C LEU A 122 0.10 -11.23 -1.52
N ARG A 123 -1.21 -11.44 -1.69
CA ARG A 123 -1.84 -12.78 -1.59
C ARG A 123 -1.36 -13.73 -2.68
N LYS A 124 -1.24 -13.27 -3.93
CA LYS A 124 -0.70 -14.09 -5.05
C LYS A 124 0.75 -14.52 -4.82
N ASN A 125 1.55 -13.69 -4.17
CA ASN A 125 2.93 -14.02 -3.79
C ASN A 125 3.01 -15.08 -2.67
N VAL A 126 1.92 -15.34 -1.94
CA VAL A 126 1.82 -16.42 -0.95
C VAL A 126 1.41 -17.73 -1.62
N GLU A 127 0.44 -17.69 -2.54
CA GLU A 127 -0.08 -18.88 -3.25
C GLU A 127 0.95 -19.53 -4.20
N THR A 128 1.91 -18.77 -4.72
CA THR A 128 3.01 -19.33 -5.52
C THR A 128 4.01 -20.16 -4.70
N LYS A 129 3.98 -20.08 -3.36
CA LYS A 129 4.74 -20.99 -2.48
C LYS A 129 4.00 -22.28 -2.15
N ASP A 130 2.67 -22.33 -2.30
CA ASP A 130 1.86 -23.49 -1.91
C ASP A 130 1.60 -24.48 -3.07
N MET A 131 1.85 -24.08 -4.32
CA MET A 131 1.69 -24.99 -5.47
C MET A 131 2.93 -25.84 -5.81
N ASN A 132 4.07 -25.62 -5.15
CA ASN A 132 5.30 -26.39 -5.41
C ASN A 132 5.77 -27.27 -4.25
N GLY A 133 5.01 -27.34 -3.14
CA GLY A 133 5.02 -28.47 -2.19
C GLY A 133 6.36 -29.12 -1.84
N LYS A 134 7.45 -28.35 -1.72
CA LYS A 134 8.75 -28.86 -1.28
C LYS A 134 9.40 -27.92 -0.28
N GLN A 135 9.49 -28.39 0.96
CA GLN A 135 10.59 -28.03 1.84
C GLN A 135 11.88 -28.64 1.26
N LEU A 136 12.94 -27.85 1.21
CA LEU A 136 14.31 -28.35 1.08
C LEU A 136 15.04 -28.08 2.40
N SER A 137 14.97 -29.05 3.30
CA SER A 137 16.10 -29.53 4.12
C SER A 137 15.84 -30.97 4.49
#